data_AF-A0A1V9G495-F1
#
_entry.id   AF-A0A1V9G495-F1
#
_cell.length_a   1.000
_cell.length_b   1.000
_cell.length_c   1.000
_cell.angle_alpha   90.00
_cell.angle_beta   90.00
_cell.angle_gamma   90.00
#
_symmetry.space_group_name_H-M   'P 1'
#
loop_
_entity.id
_entity.type
_entity.pdbx_description
1 polymer ?
#
loop_
_entity_poly.entity_id
_entity_poly.type
_entity_poly.pdbx_seq_one_letter_code
_entity_poly.pdbx_strand_id
1 'polypeptide(L)'
;MKEIQDFTDKQAFIDFLASRPEKSKAYPDIQYDELYDIAPGVWCILNQYTISFNGYNKFFLQMHPETNELFLGDMNDSGHATRTRIIKIHRSDIFTRQAWLEEWYEFEKSWGRPLKFWLT
;
A
#
# COMPACT_ATOMS: atom_id res chain seq x y z
N MET A 1 0.67 17.85 -6.78
CA MET A 1 0.40 17.96 -5.33
C MET A 1 0.00 16.57 -4.88
N LYS A 2 0.65 16.02 -3.84
CA LYS A 2 0.32 14.68 -3.33
C LYS A 2 -1.05 14.75 -2.63
N GLU A 3 -1.99 13.91 -3.06
CA GLU A 3 -3.29 13.77 -2.39
C GLU A 3 -3.11 12.94 -1.12
N ILE A 4 -3.71 13.40 -0.03
CA ILE A 4 -3.75 12.71 1.25
C ILE A 4 -5.21 12.68 1.71
N GLN A 5 -5.77 11.51 1.92
CA GLN A 5 -7.15 11.36 2.37
C GLN A 5 -7.34 10.15 3.27
N ASP A 6 -8.17 10.31 4.30
CA ASP A 6 -8.51 9.27 5.27
C ASP A 6 -9.95 8.78 5.06
N PHE A 7 -10.14 7.46 5.14
CA PHE A 7 -11.43 6.78 5.02
C PHE A 7 -11.73 6.00 6.30
N THR A 8 -12.75 6.44 7.03
CA THR A 8 -13.28 5.73 8.21
C THR A 8 -14.53 4.92 7.90
N ASP A 9 -15.13 5.13 6.72
CA ASP A 9 -16.30 4.40 6.24
C ASP A 9 -15.93 3.51 5.04
N LYS A 10 -16.37 2.25 5.09
CA LYS A 10 -16.09 1.26 4.06
C LYS A 10 -16.77 1.62 2.73
N GLN A 11 -18.01 2.09 2.76
CA GLN A 11 -18.76 2.36 1.54
C GLN A 11 -18.18 3.57 0.80
N ALA A 12 -17.82 4.63 1.53
CA ALA A 12 -17.12 5.78 0.97
C ALA A 12 -15.80 5.38 0.28
N PHE A 13 -15.06 4.41 0.84
CA PHE A 13 -13.85 3.90 0.20
C PHE A 13 -14.16 3.07 -1.05
N ILE A 14 -15.22 2.26 -1.04
CA ILE A 14 -15.68 1.52 -2.23
C ILE A 14 -16.07 2.49 -3.35
N ASP A 15 -16.85 3.52 -3.04
CA ASP A 15 -17.30 4.53 -4.00
C ASP A 15 -16.10 5.32 -4.55
N PHE A 16 -15.12 5.63 -3.69
CA PHE A 16 -13.84 6.22 -4.09
C PHE A 16 -13.11 5.34 -5.12
N LEU A 17 -12.93 4.06 -4.85
CA LEU A 17 -12.27 3.14 -5.78
C LEU A 17 -13.05 3.00 -7.09
N ALA A 18 -14.39 2.98 -7.03
CA ALA A 18 -15.25 2.90 -8.21
C ALA A 18 -15.15 4.15 -9.09
N SER A 19 -15.03 5.33 -8.48
CA SER A 19 -14.82 6.61 -9.20
C SER A 19 -13.44 6.71 -9.88
N ARG A 20 -12.50 5.85 -9.50
CA ARG A 20 -11.12 5.85 -9.97
C ARG A 20 -10.73 4.46 -10.48
N PRO A 21 -11.33 3.95 -11.57
CA PRO A 21 -10.96 2.64 -12.10
C PRO A 21 -9.48 2.61 -12.50
N GLU A 22 -8.85 1.43 -12.39
CA GLU A 22 -7.47 1.23 -12.85
C GLU A 22 -7.43 1.37 -14.39
N LYS A 23 -6.61 2.28 -14.89
CA LYS A 23 -6.60 2.66 -16.33
C LYS A 23 -5.52 1.93 -17.13
N SER A 24 -4.37 1.66 -16.50
CA SER A 24 -3.21 1.03 -17.12
C SER A 24 -2.20 0.61 -16.05
N LYS A 25 -1.11 -0.03 -16.46
CA LYS A 25 0.03 -0.31 -15.59
C LYS A 25 1.06 0.82 -15.68
N ALA A 26 1.24 1.57 -14.60
CA ALA A 26 2.35 2.53 -14.43
C ALA A 26 3.69 1.79 -14.33
N TYR A 27 3.69 0.62 -13.68
CA TYR A 27 4.89 -0.22 -13.53
C TYR A 27 4.61 -1.61 -14.11
N PRO A 28 4.85 -1.83 -15.42
CA PRO A 28 4.47 -3.07 -16.10
C PRO A 28 5.22 -4.30 -15.58
N ASP A 29 6.43 -4.12 -15.04
CA ASP A 29 7.29 -5.21 -14.55
C ASP A 29 6.96 -5.64 -13.11
N ILE A 30 6.18 -4.83 -12.38
CA ILE A 30 5.79 -5.12 -11.00
C ILE A 30 4.66 -6.16 -11.01
N GLN A 31 4.94 -7.33 -10.43
CA GLN A 31 3.95 -8.38 -10.17
C GLN A 31 3.13 -8.07 -8.92
N TYR A 32 1.96 -8.71 -8.83
CA TYR A 32 1.13 -8.65 -7.63
C TYR A 32 1.78 -9.41 -6.48
N ASP A 33 1.55 -8.93 -5.26
CA ASP A 33 1.95 -9.57 -3.99
C ASP A 33 3.47 -9.74 -3.77
N GLU A 34 4.28 -9.16 -4.66
CA GLU A 34 5.74 -9.18 -4.59
C GLU A 34 6.28 -7.82 -4.15
N LEU A 35 7.41 -7.85 -3.43
CA LEU A 35 8.09 -6.66 -2.93
C LEU A 35 9.04 -6.07 -3.97
N TYR A 36 8.91 -4.77 -4.23
CA TYR A 36 9.76 -4.04 -5.16
C TYR A 36 10.37 -2.82 -4.49
N ASP A 37 11.69 -2.68 -4.62
CA ASP A 37 12.37 -1.42 -4.33
C ASP A 37 12.10 -0.44 -5.48
N ILE A 38 11.66 0.77 -5.14
CA ILE A 38 11.46 1.87 -6.09
C ILE A 38 12.39 3.03 -5.75
N ALA A 39 12.59 3.94 -6.70
CA ALA A 39 13.34 5.16 -6.43
C ALA A 39 12.52 6.12 -5.52
N PRO A 40 13.14 6.89 -4.61
CA PRO A 40 12.43 7.83 -3.75
C PRO A 40 11.59 8.87 -4.51
N GLY A 41 12.05 9.30 -5.69
CA GLY A 41 11.28 10.21 -6.55
C GLY A 41 9.95 9.61 -7.03
N VAL A 42 9.90 8.28 -7.22
CA VAL A 42 8.68 7.55 -7.59
C VAL A 42 7.73 7.47 -6.40
N TRP A 43 8.24 7.25 -5.18
CA TRP A 43 7.43 7.28 -3.97
C TRP A 43 6.74 8.64 -3.76
N CYS A 44 7.49 9.73 -3.97
CA CYS A 44 7.01 11.09 -3.75
C CYS A 44 5.83 11.51 -4.65
N ILE A 45 5.62 10.83 -5.78
CA ILE A 45 4.49 11.11 -6.68
C ILE A 45 3.23 10.31 -6.34
N LEU A 46 3.33 9.25 -5.53
CA LEU A 46 2.18 8.44 -5.15
C LEU A 46 1.28 9.21 -4.19
N ASN A 47 -0.02 9.18 -4.46
CA ASN A 47 -1.04 9.65 -3.52
C ASN A 47 -1.11 8.68 -2.33
N GLN A 48 -1.36 9.21 -1.14
CA GLN A 48 -1.42 8.42 0.08
C GLN A 48 -2.85 8.43 0.63
N TYR A 49 -3.32 7.26 1.01
CA TYR A 49 -4.64 7.10 1.61
C TYR A 49 -4.52 6.29 2.88
N THR A 50 -5.35 6.63 3.87
CA THR A 50 -5.45 5.87 5.12
C THR A 50 -6.82 5.24 5.20
N ILE A 51 -6.91 3.96 5.57
CA ILE A 51 -8.19 3.30 5.86
C ILE A 51 -8.27 2.91 7.34
N SER A 52 -9.46 3.07 7.93
CA SER A 52 -9.75 2.77 9.33
C SER A 52 -11.17 2.24 9.49
N PHE A 53 -11.45 1.09 8.87
CA PHE A 53 -12.72 0.37 8.93
C PHE A 53 -12.48 -1.15 8.95
N ASN A 54 -13.47 -1.92 9.38
CA ASN A 54 -13.44 -3.39 9.37
C ASN A 54 -12.23 -4.05 10.05
N GLY A 55 -11.59 -3.40 11.02
CA GLY A 55 -10.41 -3.92 11.71
C GLY A 55 -9.09 -3.32 11.21
N TYR A 56 -9.09 -2.66 10.04
CA TYR A 56 -7.99 -1.76 9.71
C TYR A 56 -7.90 -0.62 10.72
N ASN A 57 -6.70 -0.37 11.22
CA ASN A 57 -6.39 0.75 12.10
C ASN A 57 -5.28 1.59 11.50
N LYS A 58 -5.63 2.75 10.93
CA LYS A 58 -4.71 3.65 10.24
C LYS A 58 -3.80 2.94 9.24
N PHE A 59 -4.39 2.08 8.41
CA PHE A 59 -3.66 1.30 7.42
C PHE A 59 -3.38 2.16 6.19
N PHE A 60 -2.12 2.23 5.74
CA PHE A 60 -1.70 3.13 4.66
C PHE A 60 -1.70 2.41 3.31
N LEU A 61 -2.21 3.12 2.31
CA LEU A 61 -2.24 2.71 0.92
C LEU A 61 -1.60 3.80 0.08
N GLN A 62 -0.97 3.40 -1.02
CA GLN A 62 -0.43 4.30 -2.02
C GLN A 62 -1.17 4.09 -3.34
N MET A 63 -1.44 5.16 -4.08
CA MET A 63 -2.04 5.06 -5.41
C MET A 63 -1.27 5.89 -6.42
N HIS A 64 -1.06 5.33 -7.61
CA HIS A 64 -0.50 6.12 -8.70
C HIS A 64 -1.53 7.13 -9.23
N PRO A 65 -1.22 8.44 -9.29
CA PRO A 65 -2.21 9.48 -9.56
C PRO A 65 -2.82 9.43 -10.97
N GLU A 66 -2.11 8.85 -11.93
CA GLU A 66 -2.58 8.82 -13.33
C GLU A 66 -3.30 7.51 -13.69
N THR A 67 -2.79 6.39 -13.17
CA THR A 67 -3.24 5.04 -13.54
C THR A 67 -4.20 4.44 -12.53
N ASN A 68 -4.28 5.03 -11.33
CA ASN A 68 -5.01 4.54 -10.17
C ASN A 68 -4.58 3.14 -9.71
N GLU A 69 -3.40 2.65 -10.08
CA GLU A 69 -2.86 1.42 -9.50
C GLU A 69 -2.66 1.59 -8.00
N LEU A 70 -3.00 0.53 -7.24
CA LEU A 70 -2.98 0.55 -5.80
C LEU A 70 -1.83 -0.30 -5.27
N PHE A 71 -1.15 0.24 -4.27
CA PHE A 71 0.01 -0.37 -3.67
C PHE A 71 -0.06 -0.30 -2.15
N LEU A 72 0.54 -1.28 -1.51
CA LEU A 72 1.11 -1.10 -0.19
C LEU A 72 2.50 -0.53 -0.35
N GLY A 73 3.01 0.15 0.66
CA GLY A 73 4.40 0.58 0.61
C GLY A 73 4.85 1.28 1.87
N ASP A 74 6.17 1.39 2.00
CA ASP A 74 6.85 2.09 3.08
C ASP A 74 8.11 2.81 2.58
N MET A 75 8.51 3.84 3.32
CA MET A 75 9.69 4.64 3.08
C MET A 75 10.50 4.77 4.38
N ASN A 76 11.73 4.27 4.38
CA ASN A 76 12.70 4.58 5.43
C ASN A 76 13.46 5.82 5.02
N ASP A 77 13.19 6.94 5.68
CA ASP A 77 13.92 8.19 5.51
C ASP A 77 14.95 8.46 6.64
N SER A 78 15.00 7.57 7.64
CA SER A 78 15.66 7.80 8.92
C SER A 78 17.08 7.21 9.00
N GLY A 79 17.62 6.65 7.91
CA GLY A 79 18.94 6.02 7.83
C GLY A 79 19.94 6.72 6.89
N HIS A 80 21.15 6.14 6.77
CA HIS A 80 22.20 6.64 5.85
C HIS A 80 21.80 6.57 4.36
N ALA A 81 20.83 5.71 4.01
CA ALA A 81 20.31 5.58 2.66
C ALA A 81 18.79 5.41 2.72
N THR A 82 18.08 6.31 2.03
CA THR A 82 16.63 6.21 1.86
C THR A 82 16.28 4.97 1.06
N ARG A 83 15.35 4.16 1.57
CA ARG A 83 14.79 3.02 0.85
C ARG A 83 13.28 3.15 0.78
N THR A 84 12.74 2.92 -0.41
CA THR A 84 11.31 3.00 -0.69
C THR A 84 10.87 1.70 -1.34
N ARG A 85 9.83 1.09 -0.78
CA ARG A 85 9.33 -0.22 -1.20
C ARG A 85 7.84 -0.17 -1.43
N ILE A 86 7.38 -0.93 -2.42
CA ILE A 86 5.96 -1.12 -2.69
C ILE A 86 5.63 -2.58 -2.97
N ILE A 87 4.37 -2.94 -2.72
CA ILE A 87 3.73 -4.15 -3.21
C ILE A 87 2.50 -3.75 -3.98
N LYS A 88 2.38 -4.22 -5.22
CA LYS A 88 1.14 -4.07 -5.98
C LYS A 88 0.12 -5.08 -5.47
N ILE A 89 -1.09 -4.62 -5.19
CA ILE A 89 -2.18 -5.47 -4.68
C ILE A 89 -3.40 -5.43 -5.60
N HIS A 90 -4.20 -6.49 -5.58
CA HIS A 90 -5.53 -6.38 -6.16
C HIS A 90 -6.40 -5.54 -5.23
N ARG A 91 -7.20 -4.63 -5.78
CA ARG A 91 -8.10 -3.78 -4.97
C ARG A 91 -9.07 -4.59 -4.12
N SER A 92 -9.48 -5.77 -4.61
CA SER A 92 -10.32 -6.72 -3.88
C SER A 92 -9.67 -7.25 -2.60
N ASP A 93 -8.34 -7.26 -2.52
CA ASP A 93 -7.61 -7.83 -1.40
C ASP A 93 -7.86 -7.04 -0.11
N ILE A 94 -8.13 -5.74 -0.22
CA ILE A 94 -8.54 -4.88 0.91
C ILE A 94 -9.84 -5.39 1.57
N PHE A 95 -10.68 -6.08 0.82
CA PHE A 95 -11.96 -6.57 1.33
C PHE A 95 -11.97 -8.06 1.62
N THR A 96 -11.01 -8.81 1.09
CA THR A 96 -11.02 -10.28 1.07
C THR A 96 -9.81 -10.92 1.75
N ARG A 97 -8.68 -10.20 1.89
CA ARG A 97 -7.40 -10.69 2.40
C ARG A 97 -6.83 -9.79 3.51
N GLN A 98 -7.69 -9.29 4.39
CA GLN A 98 -7.30 -8.35 5.44
C GLN A 98 -6.15 -8.86 6.32
N ALA A 99 -6.22 -10.11 6.79
CA ALA A 99 -5.17 -10.69 7.65
C ALA A 99 -3.79 -10.66 6.97
N TRP A 100 -3.72 -11.02 5.68
CA TRP A 100 -2.48 -10.97 4.90
C TRP A 100 -1.93 -9.54 4.75
N LEU A 101 -2.82 -8.56 4.55
CA LEU A 101 -2.44 -7.15 4.46
C LEU A 101 -1.88 -6.61 5.79
N GLU A 102 -2.51 -6.97 6.91
CA GLU A 102 -2.04 -6.61 8.25
C GLU A 102 -0.69 -7.27 8.57
N GLU A 103 -0.52 -8.56 8.25
CA GLU A 103 0.76 -9.26 8.39
C GLU A 103 1.88 -8.60 7.61
N TRP A 104 1.61 -8.18 6.36
CA TRP A 104 2.59 -7.45 5.56
C TRP A 104 2.99 -6.14 6.22
N TYR A 105 2.01 -5.38 6.68
CA TYR A 105 2.23 -4.07 7.28
C TYR A 105 3.07 -4.16 8.57
N GLU A 106 2.85 -5.20 9.38
CA GLU A 106 3.67 -5.48 10.55
C GLU A 106 5.06 -6.04 10.19
N PHE A 107 5.17 -6.86 9.15
CA PHE A 107 6.47 -7.33 8.64
C PHE A 107 7.35 -6.17 8.17
N GLU A 108 6.81 -5.23 7.39
CA GLU A 108 7.61 -4.10 6.89
C GLU A 108 8.00 -3.10 7.97
N LYS A 109 7.15 -2.85 8.98
CA LYS A 109 7.56 -2.06 10.16
C LYS A 109 8.84 -2.59 10.81
N SER A 110 9.10 -3.90 10.68
CA SER A 110 10.31 -4.54 11.21
C SER A 110 11.56 -4.39 10.32
N TRP A 111 11.44 -3.78 9.13
CA TRP A 111 12.48 -3.57 8.12
C TRP A 111 13.32 -4.82 7.84
N GLY A 112 12.69 -5.99 7.83
CA GLY A 112 13.33 -7.26 7.51
C GLY A 112 13.96 -7.99 8.69
N ARG A 113 13.49 -7.79 9.93
CA ARG A 113 13.65 -8.86 10.93
C ARG A 113 12.61 -9.93 10.59
N PRO A 114 13.01 -11.16 10.24
CA PRO A 114 12.02 -12.19 9.95
C PRO A 114 11.08 -12.33 11.15
N LEU A 115 9.78 -12.19 10.88
CA LEU A 115 8.73 -12.69 11.76
C LEU A 115 9.04 -14.18 11.94
N LYS A 116 9.73 -14.54 13.03
CA LYS A 116 9.78 -15.92 13.47
C LYS A 116 8.33 -16.29 13.71
N PHE A 117 7.80 -17.11 12.80
CA PHE A 117 6.54 -17.80 12.89
C PHE A 117 6.24 -18.15 14.35
N TRP A 118 5.21 -17.53 14.93
CA TRP A 118 4.53 -18.12 16.08
C TRP A 118 3.64 -19.25 15.54
N LEU A 119 4.28 -20.32 15.11
CA LEU A 119 3.71 -21.66 15.09
C LEU A 119 4.51 -22.47 16.11
N THR A 120 4.12 -22.33 17.37
CA THR A 120 4.27 -23.33 18.42
C THR A 120 2.94 -23.41 19.14
#